data_AF-A0A7S0UK82-F1
#
_entry.id   AF-A0A7S0UK82-F1
#
_cell.length_a   1.000
_cell.length_b   1.000
_cell.length_c   1.000
_cell.angle_alpha   90.00
_cell.angle_beta   90.00
_cell.angle_gamma   90.00
#
_symmetry.space_group_name_H-M   'P 1'
#
loop_
_entity.id
_entity.type
_entity.pdbx_description
1 polymer ?
#
loop_
_entity_poly.entity_id
_entity_poly.type
_entity_poly.pdbx_seq_one_letter_code
_entity_poly.pdbx_strand_id
1 'polypeptide(L)'
;GILIYKTHKSQTTNNKMGNEVSGEGDYYNDDEDDYAKQFDGIETLGYRVLGVQPDSPAAKAGLVSFFDFIVGANHKMLLGSGVGLAEGEEYNDVDFPLLLKE
;
A
#
# COMPACT_ATOMS: atom_id res chain seq x y z
N GLY A 1 -5.00 -14.68 -5.97
CA GLY A 1 -5.76 -13.49 -6.42
C GLY A 1 -5.15 -12.23 -5.84
N ILE A 2 -5.36 -11.06 -6.45
CA ILE A 2 -4.78 -9.77 -6.00
C ILE A 2 -5.82 -8.89 -5.29
N LEU A 3 -5.36 -8.02 -4.40
CA LEU A 3 -6.15 -6.98 -3.75
C LEU A 3 -5.85 -5.61 -4.37
N ILE A 4 -6.89 -4.86 -4.71
CA ILE A 4 -6.79 -3.61 -5.48
C ILE A 4 -7.38 -2.46 -4.68
N TYR A 5 -6.62 -1.38 -4.57
CA TYR A 5 -7.09 -0.08 -4.11
C TYR A 5 -7.32 0.86 -5.31
N LYS A 6 -8.48 1.51 -5.37
CA LYS A 6 -8.86 2.42 -6.46
C LYS A 6 -8.86 3.86 -5.97
N THR A 7 -8.12 4.71 -6.67
CA THR A 7 -8.18 6.16 -6.48
C THR A 7 -9.33 6.76 -7.28
N HIS A 8 -10.01 7.76 -6.72
CA HIS A 8 -11.06 8.50 -7.43
C HIS A 8 -10.41 9.48 -8.42
N LYS A 9 -11.01 9.67 -9.61
CA LYS A 9 -10.68 10.80 -10.49
C LYS A 9 -11.06 12.10 -9.77
N SER A 10 -10.08 12.77 -9.19
CA SER A 10 -10.27 14.12 -8.66
C SER A 10 -10.59 15.07 -9.82
N GLN A 11 -11.76 15.71 -9.79
CA GLN A 11 -11.99 16.92 -10.57
C GLN A 11 -11.26 18.06 -9.83
N THR A 12 -10.39 18.76 -10.56
CA THR A 12 -9.32 19.65 -10.11
C THR A 12 -9.69 20.63 -8.97
N THR A 13 -8.81 20.76 -7.97
CA THR A 13 -8.37 22.06 -7.43
C THR A 13 -7.08 21.87 -6.62
N ASN A 14 -6.16 22.81 -6.76
CA ASN A 14 -4.84 22.82 -6.12
C ASN A 14 -4.98 22.69 -4.59
N ASN A 15 -4.73 21.51 -4.05
CA ASN A 15 -4.41 21.33 -2.65
C ASN A 15 -3.11 20.53 -2.56
N LYS A 16 -2.12 21.20 -1.98
CA LYS A 16 -0.78 20.71 -1.65
C LYS A 16 -0.94 19.41 -0.86
N MET A 17 -0.62 18.28 -1.47
CA MET A 17 -0.66 16.97 -0.82
C MET A 17 0.64 16.81 -0.03
N GLY A 18 0.69 17.41 1.15
CA GLY A 18 1.73 17.10 2.14
C GLY A 18 1.38 15.77 2.79
N ASN A 19 2.34 14.83 2.84
CA ASN A 19 2.25 13.70 3.76
C ASN A 19 2.68 14.22 5.13
N GLU A 20 1.75 14.78 5.90
CA GLU A 20 2.00 15.20 7.28
C GLU A 20 1.75 13.98 8.19
N VAL A 21 2.85 13.36 8.65
CA VAL A 21 2.79 12.44 9.79
C VAL A 21 2.40 13.29 11.00
N SER A 22 1.25 13.01 11.59
CA SER A 22 0.82 13.66 12.83
C SER A 22 0.56 12.57 13.85
N GLY A 23 1.37 12.56 14.91
CA GLY A 23 1.20 11.63 16.01
C GLY A 23 2.44 11.43 16.87
N GLU A 24 3.01 12.50 17.42
CA GLU A 24 3.69 12.37 18.72
C GLU A 24 2.60 12.30 19.78
N GLY A 25 2.48 11.16 20.47
CA GLY A 25 1.42 10.97 21.47
C GLY A 25 1.66 9.73 22.33
N ASP A 26 2.43 9.89 23.39
CA ASP A 26 2.58 8.92 24.48
C ASP A 26 1.26 8.72 25.24
N TYR A 27 0.44 7.71 24.93
CA TYR A 27 -0.64 7.30 25.82
C TYR A 27 -0.88 5.78 25.78
N TYR A 28 -0.34 5.07 26.76
CA TYR A 28 -0.84 3.74 27.15
C TYR A 28 -1.97 3.92 28.16
N ASN A 29 -3.14 3.36 27.87
CA ASN A 29 -4.03 2.81 28.88
C ASN A 29 -4.59 1.48 28.37
N ASP A 30 -4.65 0.52 29.28
CA ASP A 30 -4.90 -0.91 29.12
C ASP A 30 -6.31 -1.27 28.63
N ASP A 31 -6.39 -2.46 28.02
CA ASP A 31 -7.59 -3.29 27.81
C ASP A 31 -8.56 -2.92 26.67
N GLU A 32 -8.17 -3.11 25.39
CA GLU A 32 -8.99 -3.75 24.30
C GLU A 32 -8.51 -3.48 22.85
N ASP A 33 -7.59 -2.54 22.60
CA ASP A 33 -7.20 -2.15 21.21
C ASP A 33 -5.84 -2.69 20.73
N ASP A 34 -5.52 -3.96 21.03
CA ASP A 34 -4.23 -4.58 20.67
C ASP A 34 -4.00 -4.69 19.14
N TYR A 35 -5.06 -4.67 18.34
CA TYR A 35 -4.98 -4.73 16.88
C TYR A 35 -4.36 -3.47 16.27
N ALA A 36 -4.52 -2.30 16.88
CA ALA A 36 -3.99 -1.05 16.33
C ALA A 36 -2.47 -0.94 16.51
N LYS A 37 -1.94 -1.43 17.65
CA LYS A 37 -0.48 -1.47 17.91
C LYS A 37 0.27 -2.40 16.97
N GLN A 38 -0.40 -3.43 16.45
CA GLN A 38 0.21 -4.38 15.50
C GLN A 38 0.69 -3.71 14.21
N PHE A 39 0.12 -2.56 13.85
CA PHE A 39 0.45 -1.85 12.62
C PHE A 39 1.16 -0.50 12.87
N ASP A 40 1.58 -0.23 14.10
CA ASP A 40 2.32 0.99 14.41
C ASP A 40 3.67 0.99 13.64
N GLY A 41 3.90 2.06 12.87
CA GLY A 41 5.04 2.18 11.96
C GLY A 41 5.08 1.23 10.76
N ILE A 42 4.01 0.46 10.52
CA ILE A 42 3.82 -0.30 9.27
C ILE A 42 3.16 0.62 8.23
N GLU A 43 3.88 0.90 7.15
CA GLU A 43 3.34 1.58 6.00
C GLU A 43 2.70 0.58 5.04
N THR A 44 1.50 0.88 4.54
CA THR A 44 0.91 0.09 3.47
C THR A 44 1.59 0.46 2.16
N LEU A 45 2.33 -0.48 1.58
CA LEU A 45 2.98 -0.32 0.29
C LEU A 45 2.06 -0.82 -0.83
N GLY A 46 2.18 -0.24 -2.02
CA GLY A 46 1.39 -0.67 -3.16
C GLY A 46 2.07 -0.42 -4.49
N TYR A 47 1.88 -1.33 -5.44
CA TYR A 47 2.34 -1.16 -6.81
C TYR A 47 1.31 -0.39 -7.61
N ARG A 48 1.68 0.80 -8.09
CA ARG A 48 0.84 1.57 -9.00
C ARG A 48 0.79 0.89 -10.37
N VAL A 49 -0.41 0.68 -10.89
CA VAL A 49 -0.59 0.15 -12.25
C VAL A 49 -0.25 1.26 -13.25
N LEU A 50 0.83 1.13 -14.01
CA LEU A 50 1.24 2.15 -15.01
C LEU A 50 0.63 1.91 -16.38
N GLY A 51 0.43 0.64 -16.74
CA GLY A 51 -0.06 0.23 -18.05
C GLY A 51 -0.74 -1.13 -17.99
N VAL A 52 -1.76 -1.31 -18.81
CA VAL A 52 -2.46 -2.59 -18.96
C VAL A 52 -2.47 -2.94 -20.44
N GLN A 53 -1.90 -4.09 -20.78
CA GLN A 53 -1.87 -4.56 -22.17
C GLN A 53 -3.23 -5.15 -22.58
N PRO A 54 -3.70 -4.94 -23.82
CA PRO A 54 -4.90 -5.59 -24.34
C PRO A 54 -4.84 -7.12 -24.18
N ASP A 55 -5.99 -7.74 -23.92
CA ASP A 55 -6.16 -9.20 -23.74
C ASP A 55 -5.35 -9.87 -22.61
N SER A 56 -4.62 -9.09 -21.82
CA SER A 56 -3.85 -9.57 -20.67
C SER A 56 -4.76 -10.01 -19.51
N PRO A 57 -4.24 -10.82 -18.56
CA PRO A 57 -4.95 -11.12 -17.32
C PRO A 57 -5.38 -9.86 -16.56
N ALA A 58 -4.55 -8.82 -16.58
CA ALA A 58 -4.86 -7.54 -15.94
C ALA A 58 -6.03 -6.81 -16.64
N ALA A 59 -6.11 -6.86 -17.97
CA ALA A 59 -7.24 -6.31 -18.71
C ALA A 59 -8.54 -7.05 -18.40
N LYS A 60 -8.48 -8.39 -18.35
CA LYS A 60 -9.65 -9.24 -18.01
C LYS A 60 -10.13 -9.02 -16.58
N ALA A 61 -9.22 -8.70 -15.66
CA ALA A 61 -9.53 -8.34 -14.28
C ALA A 61 -9.99 -6.87 -14.13
N GLY A 62 -10.01 -6.08 -15.21
CA GLY A 62 -10.50 -4.71 -15.20
C GLY A 62 -9.58 -3.71 -14.50
N LEU A 63 -8.27 -3.97 -14.47
CA LEU A 63 -7.31 -3.01 -13.92
C LEU A 63 -7.26 -1.75 -14.78
N VAL A 64 -7.18 -0.59 -14.13
CA VAL A 64 -7.13 0.71 -14.77
C VAL A 64 -5.80 1.40 -14.46
N SER A 65 -5.02 1.67 -15.50
CA SER A 65 -3.76 2.42 -15.40
C SER A 65 -3.94 3.73 -14.64
N PHE A 66 -2.92 4.09 -13.88
CA PHE A 66 -2.79 5.28 -13.03
C PHE A 66 -3.77 5.41 -11.87
N PHE A 67 -4.93 4.77 -11.93
CA PHE A 67 -5.99 4.84 -10.92
C PHE A 67 -5.96 3.68 -9.93
N ASP A 68 -5.47 2.52 -10.36
CA ASP A 68 -5.39 1.32 -9.53
C ASP A 68 -4.01 1.14 -8.90
N PHE A 69 -4.02 0.65 -7.66
CA PHE A 69 -2.86 0.23 -6.89
C PHE A 69 -3.06 -1.20 -6.41
N ILE A 70 -2.08 -2.07 -6.62
CA ILE A 70 -2.07 -3.42 -6.07
C ILE A 70 -1.48 -3.35 -4.67
N VAL A 71 -2.23 -3.79 -3.67
CA VAL A 71 -1.85 -3.71 -2.23
C VAL A 71 -1.73 -5.08 -1.56
N GLY A 72 -1.97 -6.17 -2.31
CA GLY A 72 -1.87 -7.53 -1.81
C GLY A 72 -1.97 -8.58 -2.91
N ALA A 73 -1.44 -9.77 -2.67
CA ALA A 73 -1.56 -10.94 -3.54
C ALA A 73 -1.58 -12.23 -2.72
N ASN A 74 -2.38 -13.21 -3.17
CA ASN A 74 -2.47 -14.55 -2.59
C ASN A 74 -2.62 -14.53 -1.06
N HIS A 75 -3.58 -13.72 -0.58
CA HIS A 75 -3.89 -13.54 0.84
C HIS A 75 -2.78 -12.91 1.69
N LYS A 76 -1.72 -12.39 1.06
CA LYS A 76 -0.63 -11.64 1.70
C LYS A 76 -0.76 -10.16 1.31
N MET A 77 -0.74 -9.28 2.30
CA MET A 77 -0.72 -7.82 2.10
C MET A 77 0.70 -7.38 1.74
N LEU A 78 0.81 -6.34 0.91
CA LEU A 78 2.06 -5.66 0.63
C LEU A 78 2.27 -4.61 1.72
N LEU A 79 2.97 -5.02 2.77
CA LEU A 79 3.30 -4.16 3.91
C LEU A 79 4.79 -3.84 3.87
N GLY A 80 5.14 -2.61 4.22
CA GLY A 80 6.50 -2.18 4.52
C GLY A 80 6.62 -1.78 5.98
N SER A 81 7.70 -2.14 6.65
CA SER A 81 8.03 -1.57 7.95
C SER A 81 9.00 -0.41 7.72
N GLY A 82 8.56 0.81 7.95
CA GLY A 82 9.46 1.98 8.01
C GLY A 82 10.23 2.02 9.33
N VAL A 83 9.77 1.26 10.33
CA VAL A 83 10.42 1.15 11.64
C VAL A 83 11.77 0.48 11.50
N GLY A 84 12.82 1.20 11.90
CA GLY A 84 14.19 0.69 11.93
C GLY A 84 14.99 0.87 10.65
N LEU A 85 14.41 1.48 9.59
CA LEU A 85 15.17 1.86 8.41
C LEU A 85 15.89 3.18 8.68
N ALA A 86 17.21 3.20 8.50
CA ALA A 86 17.94 4.46 8.50
C ALA A 86 17.56 5.30 7.26
N GLU A 87 17.71 6.63 7.34
CA GLU A 87 17.49 7.50 6.19
C GLU A 87 18.36 7.06 5.00
N GLY A 88 17.73 6.63 3.90
CA GLY A 88 18.41 6.10 2.72
C GLY A 88 18.52 4.57 2.66
N GLU A 89 18.04 3.84 3.66
CA GLU A 89 17.84 2.39 3.54
C GLU A 89 16.55 2.10 2.76
N GLU A 90 16.67 1.25 1.73
CA GLU A 90 15.52 0.80 0.97
C GLU A 90 14.70 -0.18 1.81
N TYR A 91 13.37 -0.10 1.68
CA TYR A 91 12.49 -1.15 2.17
C TYR A 91 12.98 -2.49 1.63
N ASN A 92 12.95 -3.54 2.46
CA ASN A 92 13.06 -4.90 1.93
C ASN A 92 11.84 -5.14 1.04
N ASP A 93 12.02 -4.93 -0.27
CA ASP A 93 10.95 -5.05 -1.25
C ASP A 93 10.28 -6.41 -1.12
N VAL A 94 8.96 -6.40 -0.95
CA VAL A 94 8.17 -7.61 -1.07
C VAL A 94 8.29 -8.09 -2.53
N ASP A 95 8.87 -9.28 -2.76
CA ASP A 95 8.99 -9.85 -4.11
C ASP A 95 7.60 -10.23 -4.65
N PHE A 96 6.90 -9.23 -5.19
CA PHE A 96 5.57 -9.38 -5.75
C PHE A 96 5.50 -10.39 -6.91
N PRO A 97 6.48 -10.42 -7.84
CA PRO A 97 6.56 -11.50 -8.82
C PRO A 97 6.61 -12.90 -8.20
N LEU A 98 7.32 -13.10 -7.08
CA LEU A 98 7.33 -14.38 -6.37
C LEU A 98 5.96 -14.71 -5.78
N LEU A 99 5.25 -13.72 -5.22
CA LEU A 99 3.91 -13.92 -4.66
C LEU A 99 2.87 -14.40 -5.70
N LEU A 100 3.08 -14.11 -6.98
CA LEU A 100 2.18 -14.53 -8.07
C LEU A 100 2.45 -15.94 -8.61
N LYS A 101 3.55 -16.59 -8.21
CA LYS A 101 3.95 -17.92 -8.70
C LYS A 101 3.33 -19.09 -7.92
N GLU A 102 2.75 -18.81 -6.74
CA GLU A 102 1.94 -19.75 -5.96
C GLU A 102 0.49 -19.80 -6.48
#